data_AF-A0AAV6YIZ8-F1
#
_entry.id   AF-A0AAV6YIZ8-F1
#
_cell.length_a   1.000
_cell.length_b   1.000
_cell.length_c   1.000
_cell.angle_alpha   90.00
_cell.angle_beta   90.00
_cell.angle_gamma   90.00
#
_symmetry.space_group_name_H-M   'P 1'
#
loop_
_entity.id
_entity.type
_entity.pdbx_description
1 polymer ?
#
loop_
_entity_poly.entity_id
_entity_poly.type
_entity_poly.pdbx_seq_one_letter_code
_entity_poly.pdbx_strand_id
1 'polypeptide(L)'
;MAEELKLFSNWSSPFGFRVEHALKTKGLEFETVLEDLSNKSDSLLEYNPLYKKIPILVHNGNPKCESLVILEYIDETWKQCPLLPQDPYEKATARFWAKFGDEKV
;
A
#
# COMPACT_ATOMS: atom_id res chain seq x y z
N MET A 1 20.01 2.64 11.50
CA MET A 1 19.89 2.84 10.03
C MET A 1 18.49 3.38 9.78
N ALA A 2 18.32 4.28 8.81
CA ALA A 2 16.98 4.74 8.44
C ALA A 2 16.13 3.55 7.95
N GLU A 3 14.82 3.57 8.20
CA GLU A 3 13.90 2.55 7.70
C GLU A 3 13.87 2.57 6.16
N GLU A 4 14.05 1.42 5.52
CA GLU A 4 14.00 1.30 4.06
C GLU A 4 12.56 1.01 3.62
N LEU A 5 11.98 1.92 2.84
CA LEU A 5 10.65 1.78 2.26
C LEU A 5 10.74 1.84 0.74
N LYS A 6 10.24 0.78 0.08
CA LYS A 6 10.08 0.73 -1.37
C LYS A 6 8.64 0.44 -1.74
N LEU A 7 8.08 1.25 -2.64
CA LEU A 7 6.75 1.06 -3.20
C LEU A 7 6.87 0.60 -4.66
N PHE A 8 6.58 -0.66 -4.91
CA PHE A 8 6.41 -1.18 -6.26
C PHE A 8 5.03 -0.78 -6.77
N SER A 9 5.00 0.03 -7.82
CA SER A 9 3.77 0.62 -8.36
C SER A 9 3.87 0.82 -9.88
N ASN A 10 2.82 1.34 -10.49
CA ASN A 10 2.81 1.78 -11.88
C ASN A 10 2.22 3.20 -11.93
N TRP A 11 2.69 4.02 -12.87
CA TRP A 11 2.30 5.42 -13.01
C TRP A 11 0.79 5.65 -13.19
N SER A 12 0.03 4.62 -13.58
CA SER A 12 -1.41 4.69 -13.83
C SER A 12 -2.24 3.92 -12.81
N SER A 13 -1.61 3.31 -11.78
CA SER A 13 -2.31 2.42 -10.85
C SER A 13 -3.05 3.21 -9.76
N PRO A 14 -4.39 3.21 -9.73
CA PRO A 14 -5.14 3.87 -8.65
C PRO A 14 -4.84 3.22 -7.28
N PHE A 15 -4.60 1.91 -7.25
CA PHE A 15 -4.24 1.19 -6.03
C PHE A 15 -2.85 1.59 -5.52
N GLY A 16 -1.91 1.83 -6.43
CA GLY A 16 -0.59 2.36 -6.10
C GLY A 16 -0.65 3.77 -5.53
N PHE A 17 -1.45 4.64 -6.15
CA PHE A 17 -1.64 6.02 -5.67
C PHE A 17 -2.21 6.10 -4.26
N ARG A 18 -3.09 5.17 -3.85
CA ARG A 18 -3.58 5.11 -2.47
C ARG A 18 -2.44 4.94 -1.47
N VAL A 19 -1.54 3.99 -1.73
CA VAL A 19 -0.38 3.72 -0.86
C VAL A 19 0.59 4.89 -0.87
N GLU A 20 0.89 5.43 -2.04
CA GLU A 20 1.75 6.60 -2.19
C GLU A 20 1.23 7.81 -1.41
N HIS A 21 -0.08 8.08 -1.49
CA HIS A 21 -0.71 9.18 -0.77
C HIS A 21 -0.66 8.98 0.75
N ALA A 22 -0.86 7.75 1.22
CA ALA A 22 -0.73 7.42 2.64
C ALA A 22 0.70 7.64 3.17
N LEU A 23 1.72 7.16 2.45
CA LEU A 23 3.13 7.37 2.82
C LEU A 23 3.46 8.88 2.86
N LYS A 24 3.03 9.64 1.85
CA LYS A 24 3.20 11.11 1.81
C LYS A 24 2.49 11.82 2.95
N THR A 25 1.27 11.39 3.30
CA THR A 25 0.49 11.95 4.41
C THR A 25 1.18 11.72 5.76
N LYS A 26 1.84 10.57 5.92
CA LYS A 26 2.64 10.24 7.12
C LYS A 26 4.01 10.94 7.13
N GLY A 27 4.40 11.63 6.06
CA GLY A 27 5.69 12.27 5.90
C GLY A 27 6.86 11.29 5.77
N LEU A 28 6.61 10.08 5.25
CA LEU A 28 7.62 9.05 5.11
C LEU A 28 8.40 9.23 3.81
N GLU A 29 9.72 9.05 3.89
CA GLU A 29 10.58 8.93 2.71
C GLU A 29 10.53 7.48 2.21
N PHE A 30 10.36 7.31 0.90
CA PHE A 30 10.30 6.02 0.25
C PHE A 30 10.77 6.13 -1.21
N GLU A 31 11.25 5.01 -1.75
CA GLU A 31 11.56 4.87 -3.17
C GLU A 31 10.36 4.30 -3.91
N THR A 32 9.98 4.90 -5.04
CA THR A 32 8.99 4.31 -5.95
C THR A 32 9.69 3.51 -7.04
N VAL A 33 9.43 2.21 -7.09
CA VAL A 33 9.88 1.32 -8.15
C VAL A 33 8.75 1.16 -9.15
N LEU A 34 8.93 1.66 -10.37
CA LEU A 34 7.94 1.54 -11.43
C LEU A 34 8.04 0.17 -12.10
N GLU A 35 6.96 -0.58 -12.04
CA GLU A 35 6.83 -1.92 -12.62
C GLU A 35 6.20 -1.89 -14.01
N ASP A 36 6.81 -2.64 -14.92
CA ASP A 36 6.23 -3.00 -16.21
C ASP A 36 5.32 -4.22 -16.03
N LEU A 37 4.02 -4.01 -16.18
CA LEU A 37 3.03 -5.09 -15.99
C LEU A 37 2.95 -6.06 -17.18
N SER A 38 3.51 -5.68 -18.34
CA SER A 38 3.68 -6.56 -19.50
C SER A 38 4.92 -7.45 -19.38
N ASN A 39 5.95 -7.00 -18.66
CA ASN A 39 7.16 -7.75 -18.37
C ASN A 39 7.57 -7.59 -16.90
N LYS A 40 6.89 -8.33 -16.03
CA LYS A 40 7.01 -8.21 -14.57
C LYS A 40 8.41 -8.57 -14.09
N SER A 41 8.94 -7.79 -13.16
CA SER A 41 10.25 -8.08 -12.57
C SER A 41 10.26 -9.37 -11.74
N ASP A 42 11.43 -9.99 -11.60
CA ASP A 42 11.61 -11.15 -10.72
C ASP A 42 11.27 -10.79 -9.26
N SER A 43 11.61 -9.57 -8.82
CA SER A 43 11.28 -9.08 -7.49
C SER A 43 9.78 -9.01 -7.24
N LEU A 44 8.98 -8.54 -8.22
CA LEU A 44 7.52 -8.56 -8.10
C LEU A 44 6.98 -9.99 -7.97
N LEU A 45 7.51 -10.91 -8.76
CA LEU A 45 7.09 -12.32 -8.73
C LEU A 45 7.50 -13.02 -7.43
N GLU A 46 8.64 -12.66 -6.85
CA GLU A 46 9.11 -13.14 -5.55
C GLU A 46 8.27 -12.58 -4.40
N TYR A 47 7.99 -11.28 -4.42
CA TYR A 47 7.27 -10.60 -3.33
C TYR A 47 5.76 -10.85 -3.33
N ASN A 48 5.15 -11.07 -4.50
CA ASN A 48 3.73 -11.41 -4.63
C ASN A 48 3.53 -12.62 -5.57
N PRO A 49 3.92 -13.83 -5.15
CA PRO A 49 3.89 -15.01 -6.03
C PRO A 49 2.46 -15.45 -6.36
N LEU A 50 1.49 -15.16 -5.48
CA LEU A 50 0.10 -15.57 -5.61
C LEU A 50 -0.63 -14.74 -6.66
N TYR A 51 -0.65 -13.41 -6.50
CA TYR A 51 -1.42 -12.54 -7.38
C TYR A 51 -0.59 -11.88 -8.47
N LYS A 52 0.73 -11.73 -8.25
CA LYS A 52 1.65 -11.08 -9.19
C LYS A 52 1.16 -9.68 -9.58
N LYS A 53 0.66 -8.93 -8.61
CA LYS A 53 0.06 -7.60 -8.76
C LYS A 53 0.79 -6.57 -7.92
N ILE A 54 0.69 -5.32 -8.35
CA ILE A 54 1.02 -4.12 -7.59
C ILE A 54 -0.25 -3.53 -6.94
N PRO A 55 -0.15 -2.69 -5.90
CA PRO A 55 1.09 -2.27 -5.23
C PRO A 55 1.69 -3.34 -4.32
N ILE A 56 3.01 -3.26 -4.13
CA ILE A 56 3.73 -3.98 -3.08
C ILE A 56 4.53 -2.95 -2.28
N LEU A 57 4.30 -2.89 -0.97
CA LEU A 57 5.14 -2.12 -0.06
C LEU A 57 6.18 -3.04 0.55
N VAL A 58 7.45 -2.74 0.36
CA VAL A 58 8.56 -3.45 0.99
C VAL A 58 9.10 -2.57 2.11
N HIS A 59 8.98 -3.03 3.35
CA HIS A 59 9.51 -2.37 4.54
C HIS A 59 10.64 -3.21 5.12
N ASN A 60 11.88 -2.68 5.07
CA ASN A 60 13.10 -3.36 5.49
C ASN A 60 13.21 -4.78 4.89
N GLY A 61 13.00 -4.90 3.58
CA GLY A 61 13.02 -6.18 2.85
C GLY A 61 11.78 -7.06 3.00
N ASN A 62 10.79 -6.67 3.82
CA ASN A 62 9.58 -7.46 4.05
C ASN A 62 8.41 -6.94 3.19
N PRO A 63 7.88 -7.72 2.23
CA PRO A 63 6.80 -7.27 1.37
C PRO A 63 5.43 -7.30 2.08
N LYS A 64 4.54 -6.41 1.65
CA LYS A 64 3.11 -6.34 1.98
C LYS A 64 2.35 -6.07 0.68
N CYS A 65 1.32 -6.87 0.43
CA CYS A 65 0.49 -6.82 -0.78
C CYS A 65 -0.92 -6.37 -0.43
N GLU A 66 -1.74 -6.10 -1.45
CA GLU A 66 -3.12 -5.59 -1.36
C GLU A 66 -3.21 -4.16 -0.79
N SER A 67 -3.66 -3.21 -1.61
CA SER A 67 -3.56 -1.78 -1.28
C SER A 67 -4.23 -1.41 0.04
N LEU A 68 -5.43 -1.95 0.34
CA LEU A 68 -6.12 -1.67 1.62
C LEU A 68 -5.40 -2.30 2.83
N VAL A 69 -4.82 -3.49 2.67
CA VAL A 69 -4.01 -4.13 3.73
C VAL A 69 -2.74 -3.33 3.99
N ILE A 70 -2.10 -2.82 2.94
CA ILE A 70 -0.96 -1.92 3.05
C ILE A 70 -1.33 -0.63 3.79
N LEU A 71 -2.50 -0.04 3.52
CA LEU A 71 -2.97 1.14 4.25
C LEU A 71 -3.15 0.88 5.75
N GLU A 72 -3.76 -0.25 6.12
CA GLU A 72 -3.89 -0.64 7.53
C GLU A 72 -2.51 -0.83 8.17
N TYR A 73 -1.59 -1.50 7.49
CA TYR A 73 -0.21 -1.65 7.95
C TYR A 73 0.50 -0.31 8.18
N ILE A 74 0.36 0.64 7.25
CA ILE A 74 0.92 1.99 7.38
C ILE A 74 0.32 2.70 8.59
N ASP A 75 -1.00 2.65 8.77
CA ASP A 75 -1.68 3.32 9.89
C ASP A 75 -1.33 2.67 11.24
N GLU A 76 -1.08 1.38 11.24
CA GLU A 76 -0.69 0.63 12.42
C GLU A 76 0.78 0.82 12.82
N THR A 77 1.66 1.04 11.85
CA THR A 77 3.11 1.20 12.05
C THR A 77 3.48 2.64 12.42
N TRP A 78 2.95 3.62 11.67
CA TRP A 78 3.26 5.04 11.86
C TRP A 78 2.05 5.80 12.40
N LYS A 79 2.01 6.02 13.72
CA LYS A 79 0.84 6.54 14.43
C LYS A 79 0.57 8.04 14.23
N GLN A 80 1.52 8.80 13.65
CA GLN A 80 1.27 10.18 13.27
C GLN A 80 0.18 10.25 12.21
N CYS A 81 -0.70 11.27 12.25
CA CYS A 81 -1.77 11.49 11.26
C CYS A 81 -2.59 10.21 10.94
N PRO A 82 -3.47 9.74 11.84
CA PRO A 82 -4.26 8.52 11.62
C PRO A 82 -5.06 8.57 10.31
N LEU A 83 -4.98 7.51 9.51
CA LEU A 83 -5.75 7.33 8.29
C LEU A 83 -7.17 6.85 8.61
N LEU A 84 -7.30 6.04 9.65
CA LEU A 84 -8.58 5.51 10.10
C LEU A 84 -9.08 6.22 11.37
N PRO A 85 -10.42 6.35 11.54
CA PRO A 85 -11.02 6.73 12.80
C PRO A 85 -10.58 5.82 13.95
N GLN A 86 -10.51 6.36 15.16
CA GLN A 86 -10.16 5.56 16.34
C GLN A 86 -11.37 4.81 16.91
N ASP A 87 -12.57 5.37 16.76
CA ASP A 87 -13.81 4.70 17.15
C ASP A 87 -14.02 3.42 16.30
N PRO A 88 -14.32 2.26 16.93
CA PRO A 88 -14.48 1.00 16.21
C PRO A 88 -15.62 1.00 15.19
N TYR A 89 -16.73 1.69 15.48
CA TYR A 89 -17.88 1.75 14.59
C TYR A 89 -17.55 2.60 13.37
N GLU A 90 -17.00 3.80 13.56
CA GLU A 90 -16.56 4.66 12.46
C GLU A 90 -15.46 4.01 11.61
N LYS A 91 -14.51 3.30 12.25
CA LYS A 91 -13.49 2.52 11.54
C LYS A 91 -14.10 1.42 10.68
N ALA A 92 -15.11 0.71 11.19
CA ALA A 92 -15.84 -0.29 10.41
C ALA A 92 -16.59 0.35 9.23
N THR A 93 -17.20 1.53 9.42
CA THR A 93 -17.83 2.30 8.33
C THR A 93 -16.83 2.71 7.26
N ALA A 94 -15.65 3.21 7.64
CA ALA A 94 -14.58 3.57 6.70
C ALA A 94 -14.11 2.35 5.88
N ARG A 95 -13.88 1.21 6.56
CA ARG A 95 -13.51 -0.07 5.92
C ARG A 95 -14.57 -0.56 4.95
N PHE A 96 -15.86 -0.42 5.30
CA PHE A 96 -16.96 -0.79 4.41
C PHE A 96 -16.92 0.00 3.11
N TRP A 97 -16.80 1.33 3.18
CA TRP A 97 -16.75 2.17 1.98
C TRP A 97 -15.49 1.92 1.13
N ALA A 98 -14.34 1.70 1.77
CA ALA A 98 -13.12 1.33 1.07
C ALA A 98 -13.28 0.02 0.30
N LYS A 99 -13.86 -1.01 0.94
CA LYS A 99 -14.15 -2.29 0.31
C LYS A 99 -15.17 -2.17 -0.82
N PHE A 100 -16.25 -1.41 -0.61
CA PHE A 100 -17.25 -1.15 -1.66
C PHE A 100 -16.62 -0.52 -2.90
N GLY A 101 -15.72 0.45 -2.71
CA GLY A 101 -14.95 1.06 -3.79
C GLY A 101 -14.15 0.04 -4.60
N ASP A 102 -13.48 -0.91 -3.94
CA ASP A 102 -12.67 -1.94 -4.62
C ASP A 102 -13.48 -2.97 -5.39
N GLU A 103 -14.70 -3.25 -4.95
CA GLU A 103 -15.56 -4.26 -5.59
C GLU A 103 -16.42 -3.71 -6.72
N LYS A 104 -16.65 -2.40 -6.79
CA LYS A 104 -17.67 -1.79 -7.66
C LYS A 104 -17.18 -0.72 -8.61
N VAL A 105 -15.99 -0.16 -8.41
CA VAL A 105 -15.40 0.91 -9.23
C VAL A 105 -14.16 0.39 -9.94
#